data_AF-A0A2K3DGF0-F1
#
_entry.id   AF-A0A2K3DGF0-F1
#
_cell.length_a   1.000
_cell.length_b   1.000
_cell.length_c   1.000
_cell.angle_alpha   90.00
_cell.angle_beta   90.00
_cell.angle_gamma   90.00
#
_symmetry.space_group_name_H-M   'P 1'
#
loop_
_entity.id
_entity.type
_entity.pdbx_description
1 polymer ?
#
loop_
_entity_poly.entity_id
_entity_poly.type
_entity_poly.pdbx_seq_one_letter_code
_entity_poly.pdbx_strand_id
1 'polypeptide(L)'
;MSTETANGNGVPRSASFLDVRSTVEADVPPSKRAKTAAVVNLLEGRKAVQESENEIAEVVIVCEPEQASLMMGGLHPRGSLYERPVNIDVAKQQHAEFRNVLRAHGVKVLTVREILAHNVDTNMSARVICQMGTSQLIDTVMINPTVTLQPSYRDTGFTASYTFEPLSNLVYTRDQQVTTCKGIVMGRLRSAQRQREVQVMRFCFNKLGMAVAGEIKEPGYLEGGDFFPMSRDLAMAGIGLRSNLEACKQLMDDDLLGTRRFAVVRDDFDQHQDRMHLDCVFSVLSDTCCIMLADIMGDKSPTRRLVDEYTRDPETGKYKMTREGVEFSAFIAGEGYAIIPISNEHQLQYACNVLNLGDSRIVSVHAPSARQIVRDPRFKGDVQVIDFSSITSMYGSVHCASQVVKRIPRK
;
A
#
# COMPACT_ATOMS: atom_id res chain seq x y z
N MET A 1 -6.63 -62.01 -27.63
CA MET A 1 -6.83 -62.03 -26.17
C MET A 1 -5.55 -61.56 -25.53
N SER A 2 -5.51 -60.31 -25.07
CA SER A 2 -4.68 -59.85 -23.95
C SER A 2 -5.02 -58.38 -23.72
N THR A 3 -5.80 -58.17 -22.67
CA THR A 3 -6.25 -56.89 -22.11
C THR A 3 -5.19 -56.37 -21.13
N GLU A 4 -4.77 -55.11 -21.27
CA GLU A 4 -4.10 -54.32 -20.22
C GLU A 4 -4.74 -52.92 -20.23
N THR A 5 -5.72 -52.68 -19.35
CA THR A 5 -5.62 -52.01 -18.03
C THR A 5 -5.77 -50.49 -18.12
N ALA A 6 -6.95 -50.03 -17.67
CA ALA A 6 -7.19 -48.67 -17.22
C ALA A 6 -6.70 -48.54 -15.76
N ASN A 7 -5.92 -47.50 -15.47
CA ASN A 7 -6.18 -46.53 -14.39
C ASN A 7 -5.01 -45.56 -14.22
N GLY A 8 -5.34 -44.28 -14.12
CA GLY A 8 -4.40 -43.23 -13.73
C GLY A 8 -5.09 -41.89 -13.73
N ASN A 9 -5.75 -41.54 -12.63
CA ASN A 9 -6.25 -40.21 -12.32
C ASN A 9 -5.13 -39.17 -12.53
N GLY A 10 -5.18 -38.46 -13.66
CA GLY A 10 -4.30 -37.34 -13.95
C GLY A 10 -4.83 -36.10 -13.24
N VAL A 11 -4.27 -35.78 -12.06
CA VAL A 11 -4.35 -34.42 -11.52
C VAL A 11 -3.73 -33.48 -12.57
N PRO A 12 -4.42 -32.41 -13.01
CA PRO A 12 -3.83 -31.45 -13.92
C PRO A 12 -2.59 -30.83 -13.24
N ARG A 13 -1.42 -31.05 -13.81
CA ARG A 13 -0.19 -30.39 -13.37
C ARG A 13 -0.28 -28.91 -13.77
N SER A 14 -0.56 -28.04 -12.80
CA SER A 14 -0.28 -26.63 -12.95
C SER A 14 1.24 -26.45 -12.87
N ALA A 15 1.84 -25.92 -13.93
CA ALA A 15 3.22 -25.46 -13.90
C ALA A 15 3.19 -23.95 -13.65
N SER A 16 3.80 -23.50 -12.56
CA SER A 16 4.09 -22.08 -12.38
C SER A 16 5.29 -21.72 -13.26
N PHE A 17 5.31 -20.51 -13.81
CA PHE A 17 6.46 -20.00 -14.55
C PHE A 17 7.77 -20.02 -13.74
N LEU A 18 7.67 -20.06 -12.41
CA LEU A 18 8.81 -20.10 -11.48
C LEU A 18 9.52 -21.48 -11.41
N ASP A 19 8.96 -22.55 -11.99
CA ASP A 19 9.41 -23.94 -11.77
C ASP A 19 10.41 -24.49 -12.81
N VAL A 20 10.94 -23.68 -13.74
CA VAL A 20 11.83 -24.16 -14.81
C VAL A 20 13.31 -23.88 -14.49
N ARG A 21 14.12 -24.94 -14.36
CA ARG A 21 15.58 -24.84 -14.19
C ARG A 21 16.26 -24.31 -15.45
N SER A 22 17.21 -23.39 -15.24
CA SER A 22 17.96 -22.69 -16.28
C SER A 22 18.79 -23.64 -17.14
N THR A 23 18.60 -23.56 -18.46
CA THR A 23 19.64 -23.95 -19.40
C THR A 23 19.76 -22.85 -20.45
N VAL A 24 21.01 -22.43 -20.67
CA VAL A 24 21.52 -21.54 -21.74
C VAL A 24 21.59 -20.03 -21.40
N GLU A 25 22.83 -19.56 -21.24
CA GLU A 25 23.23 -18.14 -21.32
C GLU A 25 23.08 -17.65 -22.76
N ALA A 26 22.46 -16.48 -22.95
CA ALA A 26 22.41 -15.80 -24.24
C ALA A 26 22.91 -14.36 -24.10
N ASP A 27 23.88 -14.01 -24.95
CA ASP A 27 24.50 -12.69 -25.09
C ASP A 27 23.49 -11.63 -25.53
N VAL A 28 23.40 -10.51 -24.79
CA VAL A 28 22.53 -9.36 -25.12
C VAL A 28 23.38 -8.12 -25.42
N PRO A 29 23.21 -7.44 -26.57
CA PRO A 29 24.02 -6.29 -26.96
C PRO A 29 23.63 -5.00 -26.22
N PRO A 30 24.57 -4.06 -25.99
CA PRO A 30 24.35 -2.93 -25.11
C PRO A 30 23.79 -1.72 -25.87
N SER A 31 22.50 -1.41 -25.73
CA SER A 31 22.03 -0.04 -26.01
C SER A 31 20.78 0.34 -25.20
N LYS A 32 20.83 1.53 -24.57
CA LYS A 32 19.86 2.21 -23.67
C LYS A 32 20.17 2.27 -22.15
N ARG A 33 21.43 2.12 -21.74
CA ARG A 33 21.87 2.31 -20.33
C ARG A 33 21.68 3.73 -19.75
N ALA A 34 21.50 4.78 -20.55
CA ALA A 34 21.76 6.15 -20.09
C ALA A 34 20.62 6.86 -19.32
N LYS A 35 19.34 6.48 -19.48
CA LYS A 35 18.22 7.13 -18.75
C LYS A 35 17.71 6.34 -17.54
N THR A 36 17.94 5.03 -17.51
CA THR A 36 17.45 4.11 -16.47
C THR A 36 18.38 3.98 -15.27
N ALA A 37 19.65 4.42 -15.40
CA ALA A 37 20.65 4.41 -14.32
C ALA A 37 20.36 5.42 -13.19
N ALA A 38 19.47 6.40 -13.42
CA ALA A 38 19.18 7.47 -12.44
C ALA A 38 18.32 7.00 -11.25
N VAL A 39 17.54 5.92 -11.38
CA VAL A 39 16.62 5.47 -10.32
C VAL A 39 17.38 4.91 -9.10
N VAL A 40 18.44 4.13 -9.36
CA VAL A 40 19.24 3.40 -8.37
C VAL A 40 20.30 4.27 -7.68
N ASN A 41 21.02 5.13 -8.41
CA ASN A 41 21.97 6.10 -7.83
C ASN A 41 21.33 7.05 -6.79
N LEU A 42 20.01 7.13 -6.77
CA LEU A 42 19.27 8.11 -6.03
C LEU A 42 18.64 7.47 -4.76
N LEU A 43 18.84 6.16 -4.52
CA LEU A 43 18.40 5.45 -3.29
C LEU A 43 19.41 4.44 -2.71
N GLU A 44 20.44 4.02 -3.44
CA GLU A 44 21.44 3.08 -2.91
C GLU A 44 22.00 3.55 -1.54
N GLY A 45 21.91 2.68 -0.54
CA GLY A 45 22.35 2.94 0.83
C GLY A 45 21.39 3.76 1.70
N ARG A 46 20.22 4.17 1.19
CA ARG A 46 19.22 4.88 2.01
C ARG A 46 18.28 3.90 2.70
N LYS A 47 18.25 3.95 4.03
CA LYS A 47 17.31 3.16 4.84
C LYS A 47 15.90 3.75 4.74
N ALA A 48 14.92 2.90 4.45
CA ALA A 48 13.51 3.25 4.60
C ALA A 48 13.21 3.48 6.08
N VAL A 49 12.56 4.60 6.41
CA VAL A 49 12.26 4.96 7.79
C VAL A 49 11.15 6.00 7.83
N GLN A 50 10.25 5.86 8.80
CA GLN A 50 9.31 6.91 9.19
C GLN A 50 9.21 6.93 10.71
N GLU A 51 9.47 8.10 11.31
CA GLU A 51 9.25 8.31 12.75
C GLU A 51 7.94 9.09 12.97
N SER A 52 7.54 9.98 12.06
CA SER A 52 6.26 10.68 12.14
C SER A 52 5.65 10.96 10.75
N GLU A 53 4.33 10.92 10.63
CA GLU A 53 3.59 11.34 9.43
C GLU A 53 3.84 12.81 9.03
N ASN A 54 4.24 13.68 9.96
CA ASN A 54 4.49 15.10 9.68
C ASN A 54 5.96 15.43 9.34
N GLU A 55 6.83 14.42 9.26
CA GLU A 55 8.20 14.60 8.77
C GLU A 55 8.23 14.76 7.25
N ILE A 56 9.22 15.50 6.73
CA ILE A 56 9.34 15.80 5.30
C ILE A 56 9.42 14.50 4.51
N ALA A 57 8.44 14.27 3.63
CA ALA A 57 8.44 13.14 2.72
C ALA A 57 9.55 13.31 1.68
N GLU A 58 10.56 12.44 1.72
CA GLU A 58 11.68 12.51 0.78
C GLU A 58 11.42 11.63 -0.45
N VAL A 59 10.86 10.44 -0.22
CA VAL A 59 10.70 9.41 -1.24
C VAL A 59 9.31 8.79 -1.13
N VAL A 60 8.57 8.86 -2.24
CA VAL A 60 7.23 8.27 -2.37
C VAL A 60 7.20 7.33 -3.57
N ILE A 61 6.67 6.14 -3.33
CA ILE A 61 6.34 5.17 -4.37
C ILE A 61 4.84 5.25 -4.65
N VAL A 62 4.48 5.30 -5.92
CA VAL A 62 3.09 5.26 -6.40
C VAL A 62 2.95 4.21 -7.51
N CYS A 63 1.73 3.76 -7.80
CA CYS A 63 1.48 2.91 -8.95
C CYS A 63 0.52 3.63 -9.90
N GLU A 64 0.96 3.79 -11.15
CA GLU A 64 0.12 4.43 -12.16
C GLU A 64 -1.13 3.58 -12.44
N PRO A 65 -2.25 4.21 -12.83
CA PRO A 65 -3.40 3.47 -13.31
C PRO A 65 -3.07 2.73 -14.62
N GLU A 66 -2.59 1.51 -14.50
CA GLU A 66 -2.20 0.67 -15.63
C GLU A 66 -3.42 0.18 -16.41
N GLN A 67 -3.47 0.55 -17.69
CA GLN A 67 -4.65 0.32 -18.53
C GLN A 67 -5.06 -1.14 -18.59
N ALA A 68 -4.11 -2.05 -18.70
CA ALA A 68 -4.42 -3.46 -18.86
C ALA A 68 -4.97 -4.10 -17.58
N SER A 69 -4.47 -3.73 -16.39
CA SER A 69 -4.97 -4.28 -15.13
C SER A 69 -6.27 -3.60 -14.67
N LEU A 70 -6.37 -2.27 -14.82
CA LEU A 70 -7.57 -1.53 -14.43
C LEU A 70 -8.75 -1.75 -15.37
N MET A 71 -8.53 -1.94 -16.66
CA MET A 71 -9.61 -2.27 -17.60
C MET A 71 -10.33 -3.54 -17.16
N MET A 72 -9.58 -4.58 -16.83
CA MET A 72 -10.15 -5.84 -16.35
C MET A 72 -10.86 -5.65 -15.01
N GLY A 73 -10.31 -4.82 -14.11
CA GLY A 73 -10.94 -4.45 -12.85
C GLY A 73 -12.29 -3.74 -13.04
N GLY A 74 -12.36 -2.83 -14.01
CA GLY A 74 -13.55 -2.04 -14.33
C GLY A 74 -14.72 -2.84 -14.92
N LEU A 75 -14.49 -4.05 -15.43
CA LEU A 75 -15.56 -4.91 -15.99
C LEU A 75 -16.56 -5.37 -14.92
N HIS A 76 -16.12 -5.51 -13.67
CA HIS A 76 -17.00 -5.87 -12.55
C HIS A 76 -16.54 -5.17 -11.24
N PRO A 77 -16.92 -3.90 -11.01
CA PRO A 77 -16.36 -3.06 -9.94
C PRO A 77 -16.36 -3.72 -8.55
N ARG A 78 -17.50 -4.26 -8.10
CA ARG A 78 -17.60 -4.89 -6.77
C ARG A 78 -16.70 -6.13 -6.61
N GLY A 79 -16.50 -6.87 -7.70
CA GLY A 79 -15.62 -8.05 -7.71
C GLY A 79 -14.14 -7.68 -7.67
N SER A 80 -13.82 -6.48 -8.15
CA SER A 80 -12.48 -5.90 -8.16
C SER A 80 -12.21 -4.97 -6.97
N LEU A 81 -13.10 -4.97 -5.98
CA LEU A 81 -13.04 -4.10 -4.80
C LEU A 81 -13.09 -2.60 -5.13
N TYR A 82 -13.84 -2.22 -6.17
CA TYR A 82 -14.11 -0.84 -6.53
C TYR A 82 -15.52 -0.41 -6.10
N GLU A 83 -15.67 0.87 -5.78
CA GLU A 83 -16.95 1.48 -5.39
C GLU A 83 -17.84 1.64 -6.63
N ARG A 84 -17.28 2.18 -7.71
CA ARG A 84 -17.98 2.55 -8.95
C ARG A 84 -17.09 2.30 -10.18
N PRO A 85 -17.66 2.26 -11.40
CA PRO A 85 -16.89 2.20 -12.64
C PRO A 85 -15.88 3.34 -12.75
N VAL A 86 -14.71 3.05 -13.34
CA VAL A 86 -13.57 3.96 -13.45
C VAL A 86 -13.40 4.49 -14.87
N ASN A 87 -13.09 5.77 -15.05
CA ASN A 87 -12.61 6.28 -16.33
C ASN A 87 -11.08 6.28 -16.33
N ILE A 88 -10.49 5.29 -17.00
CA ILE A 88 -9.04 5.05 -16.95
C ILE A 88 -8.23 6.23 -17.50
N ASP A 89 -8.70 6.89 -18.56
CA ASP A 89 -7.97 8.01 -19.16
C ASP A 89 -7.96 9.22 -18.23
N VAL A 90 -9.09 9.51 -17.59
CA VAL A 90 -9.17 10.54 -16.55
C VAL A 90 -8.33 10.17 -15.34
N ALA A 91 -8.37 8.92 -14.88
CA ALA A 91 -7.56 8.43 -13.77
C ALA A 91 -6.06 8.59 -14.05
N LYS A 92 -5.58 8.27 -15.25
CA LYS A 92 -4.18 8.48 -15.65
C LYS A 92 -3.77 9.96 -15.61
N GLN A 93 -4.64 10.85 -16.10
CA GLN A 93 -4.39 12.30 -16.08
C GLN A 93 -4.33 12.83 -14.63
N GLN A 94 -5.31 12.47 -13.79
CA GLN A 94 -5.35 12.85 -12.38
C GLN A 94 -4.15 12.30 -11.60
N HIS A 95 -3.75 11.05 -11.85
CA HIS A 95 -2.55 10.47 -11.24
C HIS A 95 -1.26 11.17 -11.71
N ALA A 96 -1.17 11.55 -12.98
CA ALA A 96 -0.03 12.32 -13.49
C ALA A 96 0.08 13.68 -12.79
N GLU A 97 -1.05 14.37 -12.59
CA GLU A 97 -1.10 15.63 -11.83
C GLU A 97 -0.69 15.41 -10.38
N PHE A 98 -1.20 14.37 -9.71
CA PHE A 98 -0.77 14.01 -8.37
C PHE A 98 0.75 13.84 -8.27
N ARG A 99 1.38 13.11 -9.21
CA ARG A 99 2.85 12.98 -9.24
C ARG A 99 3.56 14.31 -9.46
N ASN A 100 3.01 15.21 -10.28
CA ASN A 100 3.59 16.52 -10.51
C ASN A 100 3.53 17.38 -9.25
N VAL A 101 2.40 17.35 -8.53
CA VAL A 101 2.24 18.04 -7.24
C VAL A 101 3.27 17.56 -6.22
N LEU A 102 3.45 16.25 -6.07
CA LEU A 102 4.47 15.69 -5.19
C LEU A 102 5.88 16.17 -5.56
N ARG A 103 6.24 16.12 -6.85
CA ARG A 103 7.55 16.58 -7.34
C ARG A 103 7.75 18.08 -7.15
N ALA A 104 6.71 18.89 -7.30
CA ALA A 104 6.75 20.32 -7.05
C ALA A 104 7.05 20.66 -5.58
N HIS A 105 6.68 19.76 -4.66
CA HIS A 105 7.02 19.84 -3.24
C HIS A 105 8.40 19.26 -2.90
N GLY A 106 9.22 18.94 -3.91
CA GLY A 106 10.57 18.39 -3.72
C GLY A 106 10.61 16.90 -3.37
N VAL A 107 9.46 16.21 -3.42
CA VAL A 107 9.38 14.78 -3.15
C VAL A 107 9.93 14.00 -4.34
N LYS A 108 10.80 13.02 -4.07
CA LYS A 108 11.22 12.06 -5.09
C LYS A 108 10.12 11.02 -5.31
N VAL A 109 9.43 11.13 -6.45
CA VAL A 109 8.37 10.20 -6.84
C VAL A 109 8.92 9.11 -7.77
N LEU A 110 8.74 7.84 -7.38
CA LEU A 110 9.03 6.66 -8.19
C LEU A 110 7.74 5.90 -8.49
N THR A 111 7.59 5.38 -9.70
CA THR A 111 6.48 4.48 -10.01
C THR A 111 6.86 3.02 -9.95
N VAL A 112 5.90 2.15 -9.60
CA VAL A 112 6.08 0.68 -9.68
C VAL A 112 6.58 0.27 -11.06
N ARG A 113 6.03 0.84 -12.14
CA ARG A 113 6.48 0.59 -13.52
C ARG A 113 7.95 1.00 -13.74
N GLU A 114 8.37 2.17 -13.27
CA GLU A 114 9.77 2.62 -13.37
C GLU A 114 10.73 1.66 -12.63
N ILE A 115 10.32 1.19 -11.44
CA ILE A 115 11.11 0.24 -10.64
C ILE A 115 11.16 -1.12 -11.36
N LEU A 116 10.03 -1.63 -11.86
CA LEU A 116 9.96 -2.89 -12.59
C LEU A 116 10.78 -2.85 -13.88
N ALA A 117 10.81 -1.73 -14.61
CA ALA A 117 11.58 -1.58 -15.85
C ALA A 117 13.10 -1.53 -15.65
N HIS A 118 13.56 -1.16 -14.46
CA HIS A 118 14.98 -1.01 -14.17
C HIS A 118 15.73 -2.36 -14.27
N ASN A 119 16.94 -2.46 -14.85
CA ASN A 119 17.74 -3.70 -14.91
C ASN A 119 16.97 -5.01 -15.25
N VAL A 120 15.96 -4.93 -16.12
CA VAL A 120 15.21 -6.14 -16.54
C VAL A 120 16.11 -7.08 -17.35
N ASP A 121 17.04 -6.51 -18.13
CA ASP A 121 17.92 -7.25 -19.02
C ASP A 121 18.90 -8.20 -18.30
N THR A 122 19.12 -8.03 -16.98
CA THR A 122 20.09 -8.81 -16.21
C THR A 122 19.50 -10.03 -15.48
N ASN A 123 18.19 -10.27 -15.56
CA ASN A 123 17.50 -11.16 -14.62
C ASN A 123 16.39 -12.04 -15.24
N MET A 124 16.57 -12.52 -16.47
CA MET A 124 15.54 -13.33 -17.14
C MET A 124 16.01 -14.73 -17.53
N SER A 125 15.24 -15.73 -17.10
CA SER A 125 15.62 -17.16 -17.15
C SER A 125 14.79 -18.01 -18.12
N ALA A 126 13.85 -17.42 -18.90
CA ALA A 126 12.93 -18.19 -19.74
C ALA A 126 12.84 -17.69 -21.19
N ARG A 127 12.98 -18.62 -22.15
CA ARG A 127 13.14 -18.36 -23.59
C ARG A 127 12.08 -17.46 -24.24
N VAL A 128 10.81 -17.55 -23.85
CA VAL A 128 9.71 -16.74 -24.41
C VAL A 128 9.70 -15.32 -23.81
N ILE A 129 9.93 -15.23 -22.50
CA ILE A 129 10.00 -13.98 -21.75
C ILE A 129 11.23 -13.17 -22.18
N CYS A 130 12.36 -13.84 -22.46
CA CYS A 130 13.58 -13.24 -23.01
C CYS A 130 13.43 -12.52 -24.35
N GLN A 131 12.37 -12.77 -25.11
CA GLN A 131 12.10 -12.06 -26.36
C GLN A 131 11.06 -10.94 -26.22
N MET A 132 10.38 -10.84 -25.07
CA MET A 132 9.39 -9.79 -24.83
C MET A 132 10.07 -8.45 -24.53
N GLY A 133 9.48 -7.36 -25.02
CA GLY A 133 9.92 -6.02 -24.65
C GLY A 133 9.59 -5.70 -23.19
N THR A 134 10.33 -4.77 -22.57
CA THR A 134 10.13 -4.37 -21.16
C THR A 134 8.68 -4.00 -20.82
N SER A 135 7.98 -3.27 -21.70
CA SER A 135 6.57 -2.93 -21.46
C SER A 135 5.69 -4.17 -21.39
N GLN A 136 5.88 -5.12 -22.31
CA GLN A 136 5.10 -6.35 -22.37
C GLN A 136 5.32 -7.22 -21.14
N LEU A 137 6.55 -7.24 -20.60
CA LEU A 137 6.88 -7.94 -19.36
C LEU A 137 6.14 -7.35 -18.16
N ILE A 138 6.16 -6.02 -18.04
CA ILE A 138 5.45 -5.32 -16.96
C ILE A 138 3.95 -5.57 -17.08
N ASP A 139 3.38 -5.44 -18.28
CA ASP A 139 1.96 -5.69 -18.51
C ASP A 139 1.60 -7.15 -18.18
N THR A 140 2.48 -8.11 -18.46
CA THR A 140 2.30 -9.51 -18.06
C THR A 140 2.27 -9.67 -16.54
N VAL A 141 3.15 -8.97 -15.80
CA VAL A 141 3.12 -8.96 -14.33
C VAL A 141 1.82 -8.34 -13.81
N MET A 142 1.38 -7.24 -14.40
CA MET A 142 0.19 -6.50 -13.96
C MET A 142 -1.14 -7.21 -14.29
N ILE A 143 -1.22 -7.85 -15.44
CA ILE A 143 -2.38 -8.64 -15.89
C ILE A 143 -2.42 -10.00 -15.18
N ASN A 144 -1.24 -10.54 -14.89
CA ASN A 144 -1.04 -11.81 -14.22
C ASN A 144 -1.85 -12.96 -14.88
N PRO A 145 -1.53 -13.30 -16.16
CA PRO A 145 -2.26 -14.29 -16.92
C PRO A 145 -1.85 -15.73 -16.56
N THR A 146 -2.80 -16.66 -16.64
CA THR A 146 -2.54 -18.09 -16.74
C THR A 146 -2.97 -18.57 -18.11
N VAL A 147 -2.04 -19.21 -18.84
CA VAL A 147 -2.29 -19.74 -20.19
C VAL A 147 -2.43 -21.26 -20.10
N THR A 148 -3.57 -21.79 -20.54
CA THR A 148 -3.81 -23.24 -20.64
C THR A 148 -3.73 -23.66 -22.10
N LEU A 149 -2.84 -24.61 -22.40
CA LEU A 149 -2.64 -25.12 -23.76
C LEU A 149 -3.32 -26.48 -23.94
N GLN A 150 -3.96 -26.68 -25.08
CA GLN A 150 -4.53 -27.95 -25.51
C GLN A 150 -4.02 -28.31 -26.90
N PRO A 151 -3.76 -29.59 -27.22
CA PRO A 151 -3.36 -30.00 -28.56
C PRO A 151 -4.44 -29.66 -29.61
N SER A 152 -4.03 -29.15 -30.76
CA SER A 152 -4.90 -28.88 -31.91
C SER A 152 -4.27 -29.44 -33.18
N TYR A 153 -5.06 -30.15 -33.98
CA TYR A 153 -4.59 -30.87 -35.17
C TYR A 153 -4.82 -30.10 -36.47
N ARG A 154 -5.29 -28.85 -36.41
CA ARG A 154 -5.58 -28.03 -37.61
C ARG A 154 -4.60 -26.87 -37.80
N ASP A 155 -4.12 -26.27 -36.72
CA ASP A 155 -3.35 -25.02 -36.75
C ASP A 155 -1.91 -25.21 -36.23
N THR A 156 -1.43 -24.33 -35.34
CA THR A 156 -0.07 -24.30 -34.79
C THR A 156 0.30 -25.48 -33.86
N GLY A 157 -0.50 -26.56 -33.85
CA GLY A 157 -0.35 -27.69 -32.95
C GLY A 157 -1.03 -27.52 -31.59
N PHE A 158 -1.44 -26.29 -31.23
CA PHE A 158 -2.07 -26.00 -29.95
C PHE A 158 -3.20 -24.97 -30.07
N THR A 159 -4.20 -25.07 -29.19
CA THR A 159 -5.15 -24.02 -28.84
C THR A 159 -4.84 -23.52 -27.43
N ALA A 160 -5.03 -22.22 -27.19
CA ALA A 160 -4.77 -21.60 -25.90
C ALA A 160 -6.04 -20.97 -25.33
N SER A 161 -6.28 -21.16 -24.04
CA SER A 161 -7.26 -20.40 -23.26
C SER A 161 -6.57 -19.64 -22.13
N TYR A 162 -7.20 -18.57 -21.65
CA TYR A 162 -6.59 -17.62 -20.74
C TYR A 162 -7.49 -17.34 -19.55
N THR A 163 -6.90 -17.30 -18.36
CA THR A 163 -7.51 -16.69 -17.17
C THR A 163 -6.60 -15.57 -16.67
N PHE A 164 -7.17 -14.55 -16.02
CA PHE A 164 -6.46 -13.35 -15.62
C PHE A 164 -6.80 -13.02 -14.17
N GLU A 165 -5.78 -12.68 -13.38
CA GLU A 165 -5.90 -12.25 -11.98
C GLU A 165 -5.18 -10.89 -11.80
N PRO A 166 -5.70 -9.82 -12.43
CA PRO A 166 -5.00 -8.54 -12.54
C PRO A 166 -4.79 -7.88 -11.18
N LEU A 167 -3.65 -7.19 -11.04
CA LEU A 167 -3.27 -6.42 -9.83
C LEU A 167 -3.95 -5.04 -9.83
N SER A 168 -5.29 -5.05 -9.86
CA SER A 168 -6.12 -3.87 -10.12
C SER A 168 -6.19 -2.90 -8.94
N ASN A 169 -5.87 -3.32 -7.71
CA ASN A 169 -5.81 -2.46 -6.53
C ASN A 169 -4.38 -1.96 -6.22
N LEU A 170 -3.36 -2.34 -7.02
CA LEU A 170 -1.97 -1.92 -6.81
C LEU A 170 -1.77 -0.39 -6.97
N VAL A 171 -2.73 0.31 -7.61
CA VAL A 171 -2.83 1.79 -7.59
C VAL A 171 -2.78 2.34 -6.16
N TYR A 172 -3.28 1.57 -5.19
CA TYR A 172 -3.15 1.84 -3.76
C TYR A 172 -1.92 1.13 -3.19
N THR A 173 -0.77 1.79 -3.35
CA THR A 173 0.51 1.28 -2.87
C THR A 173 0.65 1.34 -1.35
N ARG A 174 -0.29 1.95 -0.62
CA ARG A 174 -0.25 2.08 0.85
C ARG A 174 -0.38 0.74 1.56
N ASP A 175 -1.18 -0.18 1.03
CA ASP A 175 -1.71 -1.28 1.84
C ASP A 175 -0.71 -2.42 2.03
N GLN A 176 0.14 -2.69 1.05
CA GLN A 176 0.92 -3.92 0.95
C GLN A 176 2.05 -4.02 2.01
N GLN A 177 2.41 -2.89 2.64
CA GLN A 177 3.48 -2.80 3.63
C GLN A 177 3.26 -1.61 4.58
N VAL A 178 4.03 -1.58 5.66
CA VAL A 178 4.19 -0.38 6.51
C VAL A 178 5.66 0.03 6.55
N THR A 179 5.93 1.31 6.77
CA THR A 179 7.29 1.80 7.03
C THR A 179 7.37 2.26 8.49
N THR A 180 8.23 1.63 9.27
CA THR A 180 8.41 1.89 10.71
C THR A 180 9.75 2.61 10.96
N CYS A 181 10.09 2.85 12.23
CA CYS A 181 11.42 3.33 12.61
C CYS A 181 12.52 2.29 12.30
N LYS A 182 12.17 1.01 12.15
CA LYS A 182 13.12 -0.08 11.86
C LYS A 182 13.30 -0.32 10.36
N GLY A 183 12.29 -0.04 9.55
CA GLY A 183 12.31 -0.23 8.11
C GLY A 183 10.96 -0.63 7.54
N ILE A 184 10.98 -1.24 6.37
CA ILE A 184 9.76 -1.73 5.72
C ILE A 184 9.36 -3.05 6.37
N VAL A 185 8.10 -3.19 6.77
CA VAL A 185 7.50 -4.46 7.18
C VAL A 185 6.44 -4.82 6.16
N MET A 186 6.58 -5.98 5.53
CA MET A 186 5.61 -6.44 4.55
C MET A 186 4.33 -6.91 5.28
N GLY A 187 3.18 -6.43 4.82
CA GLY A 187 1.89 -6.82 5.36
C GLY A 187 1.46 -8.20 4.88
N ARG A 188 0.34 -8.66 5.43
CA ARG A 188 -0.43 -9.81 4.93
C ARG A 188 -1.87 -9.33 4.79
N LEU A 189 -2.27 -9.02 3.57
CA LEU A 189 -3.58 -8.43 3.29
C LEU A 189 -4.71 -9.41 3.60
N ARG A 190 -5.88 -8.91 4.00
CA ARG A 190 -7.01 -9.79 4.34
C ARG A 190 -7.60 -10.47 3.10
N SER A 191 -7.61 -9.75 1.98
CA SER A 191 -8.09 -10.29 0.71
C SER A 191 -7.03 -11.16 0.04
N ALA A 192 -7.35 -12.42 -0.21
CA ALA A 192 -6.47 -13.34 -0.93
C ALA A 192 -6.12 -12.84 -2.34
N GLN A 193 -7.04 -12.15 -3.02
CA GLN A 193 -6.81 -11.63 -4.38
C GLN A 193 -5.67 -10.61 -4.44
N ARG A 194 -5.42 -9.89 -3.35
CA ARG A 194 -4.39 -8.83 -3.28
C ARG A 194 -3.03 -9.33 -2.81
N GLN A 195 -2.88 -10.62 -2.49
CA GLN A 195 -1.61 -11.17 -1.98
C GLN A 195 -0.45 -11.05 -2.98
N ARG A 196 -0.72 -11.14 -4.29
CA ARG A 196 0.30 -10.96 -5.32
C ARG A 196 0.82 -9.52 -5.38
N GLU A 197 0.02 -8.52 -4.97
CA GLU A 197 0.46 -7.12 -4.86
C GLU A 197 1.63 -6.99 -3.85
N VAL A 198 1.53 -7.70 -2.72
CA VAL A 198 2.58 -7.74 -1.69
C VAL A 198 3.89 -8.30 -2.26
N GLN A 199 3.81 -9.33 -3.11
CA GLN A 199 4.98 -9.92 -3.76
C GLN A 199 5.65 -8.96 -4.75
N VAL A 200 4.85 -8.25 -5.56
CA VAL A 200 5.36 -7.24 -6.50
C VAL A 200 6.02 -6.07 -5.76
N MET A 201 5.41 -5.57 -4.68
CA MET A 201 6.01 -4.51 -3.87
C MET A 201 7.29 -4.95 -3.18
N ARG A 202 7.34 -6.17 -2.63
CA ARG A 202 8.58 -6.76 -2.09
C ARG A 202 9.69 -6.82 -3.14
N PHE A 203 9.37 -7.28 -4.35
CA PHE A 203 10.32 -7.30 -5.45
C PHE A 203 10.83 -5.89 -5.77
N CYS A 204 9.95 -4.89 -5.79
CA CYS A 204 10.33 -3.48 -5.99
C CYS A 204 11.29 -2.98 -4.89
N PHE A 205 11.01 -3.25 -3.61
CA PHE A 205 11.90 -2.83 -2.52
C PHE A 205 13.28 -3.48 -2.59
N ASN A 206 13.34 -4.80 -2.85
CA ASN A 206 14.61 -5.52 -3.03
C ASN A 206 15.43 -4.92 -4.18
N LYS A 207 14.76 -4.58 -5.28
CA LYS A 207 15.39 -3.98 -6.46
C LYS A 207 15.90 -2.55 -6.21
N LEU A 208 15.25 -1.82 -5.32
CA LEU A 208 15.69 -0.51 -4.85
C LEU A 208 16.79 -0.59 -3.78
N GLY A 209 17.21 -1.80 -3.36
CA GLY A 209 18.15 -1.99 -2.26
C GLY A 209 17.59 -1.59 -0.90
N MET A 210 16.26 -1.48 -0.77
CA MET A 210 15.60 -1.15 0.48
C MET A 210 15.37 -2.43 1.29
N ALA A 211 16.11 -2.57 2.39
CA ALA A 211 15.98 -3.73 3.26
C ALA A 211 14.59 -3.81 3.90
N VAL A 212 13.95 -4.96 3.72
CA VAL A 212 12.73 -5.34 4.44
C VAL A 212 13.15 -5.80 5.85
N ALA A 213 12.62 -5.13 6.87
CA ALA A 213 12.90 -5.41 8.28
C ALA A 213 12.17 -6.68 8.77
N GLY A 214 10.99 -6.96 8.22
CA GLY A 214 10.21 -8.14 8.57
C GLY A 214 8.96 -8.31 7.70
N GLU A 215 8.18 -9.34 8.01
CA GLU A 215 6.91 -9.62 7.35
C GLU A 215 5.90 -10.20 8.35
N ILE A 216 4.62 -9.93 8.13
CA ILE A 216 3.54 -10.53 8.91
C ILE A 216 3.20 -11.92 8.36
N LYS A 217 3.09 -12.89 9.26
CA LYS A 217 2.78 -14.30 8.98
C LYS A 217 1.39 -14.65 9.48
N GLU A 218 0.82 -15.72 8.94
CA GLU A 218 -0.41 -16.30 9.46
C GLU A 218 -0.25 -16.65 10.96
N PRO A 219 -1.24 -16.34 11.83
CA PRO A 219 -2.61 -15.85 11.57
C PRO A 219 -2.79 -14.32 11.50
N GLY A 220 -1.71 -13.55 11.41
CA GLY A 220 -1.73 -12.09 11.34
C GLY A 220 -2.23 -11.55 9.99
N TYR A 221 -3.00 -10.46 10.06
CA TYR A 221 -3.34 -9.62 8.92
C TYR A 221 -2.95 -8.18 9.22
N LEU A 222 -2.27 -7.54 8.27
CA LEU A 222 -1.82 -6.14 8.37
C LEU A 222 -1.93 -5.50 7.00
N GLU A 223 -2.61 -4.36 6.94
CA GLU A 223 -2.68 -3.48 5.78
C GLU A 223 -2.21 -2.07 6.17
N GLY A 224 -1.43 -1.43 5.30
CA GLY A 224 -0.77 -0.18 5.65
C GLY A 224 -1.67 1.03 5.88
N GLY A 225 -2.92 1.02 5.39
CA GLY A 225 -3.92 2.04 5.72
C GLY A 225 -4.28 2.09 7.22
N ASP A 226 -3.97 1.05 7.98
CA ASP A 226 -4.19 1.02 9.44
C ASP A 226 -3.01 1.57 10.24
N PHE A 227 -1.82 1.74 9.65
CA PHE A 227 -0.60 2.05 10.39
C PHE A 227 -0.23 3.53 10.29
N PHE A 228 0.03 4.15 11.45
CA PHE A 228 0.43 5.56 11.56
C PHE A 228 1.69 5.70 12.42
N PRO A 229 2.83 6.15 11.86
CA PRO A 229 3.93 6.67 12.66
C PRO A 229 3.52 8.04 13.24
N MET A 230 3.38 8.12 14.57
CA MET A 230 2.95 9.36 15.22
C MET A 230 4.15 10.22 15.61
N SER A 231 5.14 9.59 16.24
CA SER A 231 6.43 10.19 16.61
C SER A 231 7.48 9.09 16.76
N ARG A 232 8.73 9.49 16.96
CA ARG A 232 9.82 8.57 17.31
C ARG A 232 9.50 7.69 18.53
N ASP A 233 8.61 8.17 19.39
CA ASP A 233 8.20 7.48 20.61
C ASP A 233 6.95 6.61 20.44
N LEU A 234 6.04 6.93 19.52
CA LEU A 234 4.72 6.31 19.38
C LEU A 234 4.38 5.96 17.93
N ALA A 235 3.95 4.72 17.71
CA ALA A 235 3.26 4.29 16.49
C ALA A 235 1.85 3.81 16.83
N MET A 236 0.94 3.85 15.86
CA MET A 236 -0.41 3.31 16.00
C MET A 236 -0.72 2.31 14.89
N ALA A 237 -1.57 1.34 15.20
CA ALA A 237 -2.19 0.46 14.21
C ALA A 237 -3.69 0.30 14.50
N GLY A 238 -4.52 0.49 13.50
CA GLY A 238 -5.93 0.11 13.51
C GLY A 238 -6.10 -1.42 13.47
N ILE A 239 -7.10 -1.95 14.17
CA ILE A 239 -7.56 -3.34 13.99
C ILE A 239 -9.08 -3.37 13.80
N GLY A 240 -9.55 -4.32 12.97
CA GLY A 240 -10.97 -4.44 12.61
C GLY A 240 -11.15 -5.34 11.39
N LEU A 241 -11.64 -4.79 10.28
CA LEU A 241 -11.94 -5.54 9.06
C LEU A 241 -10.68 -6.05 8.33
N ARG A 242 -9.60 -5.26 8.32
CA ARG A 242 -8.42 -5.45 7.46
C ARG A 242 -7.20 -5.94 8.22
N SER A 243 -6.87 -5.29 9.33
CA SER A 243 -5.79 -5.69 10.23
C SER A 243 -6.30 -6.31 11.53
N ASN A 244 -5.49 -7.16 12.18
CA ASN A 244 -5.87 -7.85 13.42
C ASN A 244 -4.82 -7.77 14.54
N LEU A 245 -5.23 -8.17 15.76
CA LEU A 245 -4.35 -8.15 16.93
C LEU A 245 -3.13 -9.09 16.78
N GLU A 246 -3.26 -10.20 16.04
CA GLU A 246 -2.15 -11.14 15.83
C GLU A 246 -0.99 -10.50 15.03
N ALA A 247 -1.29 -9.64 14.04
CA ALA A 247 -0.25 -8.86 13.39
C ALA A 247 0.39 -7.83 14.33
N CYS A 248 -0.42 -7.17 15.18
CA CYS A 248 0.08 -6.22 16.17
C CYS A 248 1.03 -6.91 17.18
N LYS A 249 0.71 -8.13 17.61
CA LYS A 249 1.59 -8.95 18.45
C LYS A 249 2.91 -9.26 17.73
N GLN A 250 2.87 -9.70 16.48
CA GLN A 250 4.09 -9.94 15.70
C GLN A 250 4.96 -8.69 15.54
N LEU A 251 4.35 -7.52 15.26
CA LEU A 251 5.07 -6.25 15.19
C LEU A 251 5.84 -5.93 16.49
N MET A 252 5.23 -6.25 17.64
CA MET A 252 5.85 -6.07 18.96
C MET A 252 6.88 -7.15 19.30
N ASP A 253 6.54 -8.42 19.09
CA ASP A 253 7.33 -9.57 19.51
C ASP A 253 8.63 -9.73 18.71
N ASP A 254 8.58 -9.39 17.42
CA ASP A 254 9.70 -9.42 16.49
C ASP A 254 10.47 -8.07 16.42
N ASP A 255 10.16 -7.11 17.30
CA ASP A 255 10.82 -5.80 17.42
C ASP A 255 10.82 -4.98 16.11
N LEU A 256 9.71 -5.02 15.37
CA LEU A 256 9.60 -4.43 14.03
C LEU A 256 9.18 -2.96 14.02
N LEU A 257 8.73 -2.41 15.15
CA LEU A 257 8.23 -1.03 15.26
C LEU A 257 9.36 0.00 15.40
N GLY A 258 10.28 -0.24 16.34
CA GLY A 258 11.34 0.71 16.70
C GLY A 258 10.90 1.94 17.50
N THR A 259 9.65 1.99 17.95
CA THR A 259 9.13 3.01 18.88
C THR A 259 9.11 2.47 20.31
N ARG A 260 9.05 3.33 21.33
CA ARG A 260 8.90 2.86 22.71
C ARG A 260 7.46 2.51 23.05
N ARG A 261 6.49 3.20 22.46
CA ARG A 261 5.06 3.01 22.68
C ARG A 261 4.37 2.57 21.38
N PHE A 262 3.34 1.76 21.53
CA PHE A 262 2.51 1.28 20.43
C PHE A 262 1.06 1.28 20.86
N ALA A 263 0.20 1.97 20.11
CA ALA A 263 -1.23 2.05 20.39
C ALA A 263 -2.02 1.26 19.34
N VAL A 264 -2.79 0.29 19.81
CA VAL A 264 -3.69 -0.52 18.99
C VAL A 264 -5.08 0.10 19.05
N VAL A 265 -5.55 0.67 17.93
CA VAL A 265 -6.85 1.34 17.82
C VAL A 265 -7.89 0.33 17.33
N ARG A 266 -8.75 -0.13 18.23
CA ARG A 266 -9.76 -1.16 18.00
C ARG A 266 -11.05 -0.58 17.45
N ASP A 267 -11.48 -1.10 16.30
CA ASP A 267 -12.82 -0.93 15.76
C ASP A 267 -13.71 -2.10 16.18
N ASP A 268 -14.24 -2.00 17.40
CA ASP A 268 -15.06 -3.04 18.04
C ASP A 268 -16.56 -2.89 17.70
N PHE A 269 -17.00 -1.70 17.27
CA PHE A 269 -18.43 -1.34 17.21
C PHE A 269 -18.94 -0.93 15.83
N ASP A 270 -18.09 -0.41 14.94
CA ASP A 270 -18.51 0.14 13.64
C ASP A 270 -18.32 -0.91 12.52
N GLN A 271 -17.08 -1.38 12.34
CA GLN A 271 -16.70 -2.42 11.36
C GLN A 271 -17.34 -2.24 9.97
N HIS A 272 -17.42 -0.98 9.51
CA HIS A 272 -18.06 -0.63 8.25
C HIS A 272 -17.07 -0.59 7.08
N GLN A 273 -17.49 -1.06 5.89
CA GLN A 273 -16.63 -1.11 4.70
C GLN A 273 -16.10 0.27 4.27
N ASP A 274 -16.90 1.32 4.38
CA ASP A 274 -16.49 2.69 4.05
C ASP A 274 -15.47 3.29 5.04
N ARG A 275 -15.18 2.56 6.13
CA ARG A 275 -14.27 2.93 7.22
C ARG A 275 -13.29 1.78 7.51
N MET A 276 -12.97 1.02 6.46
CA MET A 276 -12.24 -0.26 6.54
C MET A 276 -10.84 -0.17 7.14
N HIS A 277 -10.20 1.01 7.05
CA HIS A 277 -8.88 1.29 7.62
C HIS A 277 -8.91 2.52 8.54
N LEU A 278 -7.89 2.67 9.38
CA LEU A 278 -7.73 3.85 10.24
C LEU A 278 -7.60 5.16 9.45
N ASP A 279 -6.90 5.15 8.30
CA ASP A 279 -6.74 6.34 7.45
C ASP A 279 -8.03 6.80 6.73
N CYS A 280 -9.11 6.01 6.82
CA CYS A 280 -10.44 6.39 6.34
C CYS A 280 -11.17 7.30 7.33
N VAL A 281 -10.72 7.34 8.60
CA VAL A 281 -11.40 8.07 9.69
C VAL A 281 -10.48 8.99 10.49
N PHE A 282 -9.16 8.91 10.29
CA PHE A 282 -8.15 9.69 11.02
C PHE A 282 -6.97 10.05 10.11
N SER A 283 -6.38 11.23 10.30
CA SER A 283 -5.08 11.57 9.70
C SER A 283 -4.35 12.68 10.45
N VAL A 284 -3.02 12.58 10.48
CA VAL A 284 -2.12 13.56 11.11
C VAL A 284 -1.88 14.74 10.16
N LEU A 285 -2.14 15.96 10.63
CA LEU A 285 -1.93 17.18 9.85
C LEU A 285 -0.65 17.93 10.26
N SER A 286 -0.32 17.91 11.55
CA SER A 286 0.87 18.55 12.11
C SER A 286 1.30 17.82 13.37
N ASP A 287 2.33 18.29 14.06
CA ASP A 287 2.78 17.68 15.33
C ASP A 287 1.76 17.83 16.47
N THR A 288 0.82 18.76 16.33
CA THR A 288 -0.19 19.07 17.35
C THR A 288 -1.61 19.14 16.80
N CYS A 289 -1.85 18.65 15.58
CA CYS A 289 -3.18 18.73 14.95
C CYS A 289 -3.44 17.55 14.03
N CYS A 290 -4.67 17.04 14.09
CA CYS A 290 -5.15 15.94 13.27
C CYS A 290 -6.61 16.17 12.88
N ILE A 291 -7.08 15.39 11.90
CA ILE A 291 -8.50 15.26 11.58
C ILE A 291 -9.02 13.90 12.02
N MET A 292 -10.27 13.87 12.45
CA MET A 292 -10.95 12.66 12.87
C MET A 292 -12.42 12.72 12.49
N LEU A 293 -13.00 11.60 12.07
CA LEU A 293 -14.44 11.46 11.87
C LEU A 293 -15.18 11.76 13.18
N ALA A 294 -16.09 12.73 13.14
CA ALA A 294 -16.85 13.18 14.31
C ALA A 294 -17.67 12.05 14.94
N ASP A 295 -18.25 11.17 14.12
CA ASP A 295 -19.10 10.08 14.57
C ASP A 295 -18.38 9.11 15.51
N ILE A 296 -17.06 8.92 15.39
CA ILE A 296 -16.31 7.97 16.23
C ILE A 296 -15.77 8.60 17.52
N MET A 297 -16.05 9.88 17.78
CA MET A 297 -15.49 10.61 18.93
C MET A 297 -16.38 10.50 20.16
N GLY A 298 -15.73 10.25 21.31
CA GLY A 298 -16.30 10.35 22.64
C GLY A 298 -16.96 9.07 23.16
N ASP A 299 -16.95 8.92 24.49
CA ASP A 299 -17.34 7.68 25.18
C ASP A 299 -18.77 7.20 24.89
N LYS A 300 -19.65 8.13 24.53
CA LYS A 300 -21.07 7.85 24.25
C LYS A 300 -21.32 7.53 22.78
N SER A 301 -20.33 7.66 21.91
CA SER A 301 -20.52 7.32 20.50
C SER A 301 -20.75 5.80 20.35
N PRO A 302 -21.77 5.40 19.58
CA PRO A 302 -22.02 4.00 19.27
C PRO A 302 -20.96 3.40 18.34
N THR A 303 -20.23 4.24 17.60
CA THR A 303 -19.16 3.83 16.66
C THR A 303 -17.77 4.25 17.15
N ARG A 304 -17.62 4.53 18.46
CA ARG A 304 -16.33 4.92 19.05
C ARG A 304 -15.27 3.86 18.84
N ARG A 305 -14.00 4.27 18.85
CA ARG A 305 -12.86 3.35 18.85
C ARG A 305 -12.17 3.35 20.21
N LEU A 306 -11.59 2.21 20.58
CA LEU A 306 -10.87 2.04 21.84
C LEU A 306 -9.38 1.82 21.57
N VAL A 307 -8.52 2.25 22.49
CA VAL A 307 -7.07 2.17 22.35
C VAL A 307 -6.48 1.35 23.47
N ASP A 308 -5.73 0.32 23.11
CA ASP A 308 -4.81 -0.37 24.00
C ASP A 308 -3.39 0.12 23.73
N GLU A 309 -2.74 0.67 24.76
CA GLU A 309 -1.38 1.15 24.66
C GLU A 309 -0.42 0.16 25.28
N TYR A 310 0.64 -0.14 24.54
CA TYR A 310 1.72 -1.01 24.94
C TYR A 310 3.02 -0.21 25.04
N THR A 311 3.78 -0.44 26.10
CA THR A 311 5.09 0.18 26.31
C THR A 311 6.18 -0.87 26.27
N ARG A 312 7.23 -0.60 25.51
CA ARG A 312 8.44 -1.41 25.40
C ARG A 312 9.27 -1.26 26.68
N ASP A 313 9.49 -2.38 27.34
CA ASP A 313 10.36 -2.52 28.50
C ASP A 313 11.82 -2.36 28.04
N PRO A 314 12.61 -1.42 28.61
CA PRO A 314 13.96 -1.15 28.15
C PRO A 314 14.96 -2.25 28.48
N GLU A 315 14.69 -3.08 29.49
CA GLU A 315 15.59 -4.16 29.92
C GLU A 315 15.36 -5.43 29.09
N THR A 316 14.09 -5.80 28.91
CA THR A 316 13.71 -7.04 28.20
C THR A 316 13.49 -6.83 26.71
N GLY A 317 13.25 -5.59 26.28
CA GLY A 317 12.88 -5.24 24.91
C GLY A 317 11.48 -5.67 24.50
N LYS A 318 10.67 -6.19 25.42
CA LYS A 318 9.31 -6.68 25.16
C LYS A 318 8.26 -5.63 25.48
N TYR A 319 7.19 -5.60 24.70
CA TYR A 319 6.06 -4.72 24.94
C TYR A 319 5.12 -5.31 25.98
N LYS A 320 4.62 -4.47 26.87
CA LYS A 320 3.58 -4.81 27.86
C LYS A 320 2.46 -3.78 27.77
N MET A 321 1.22 -4.25 27.87
CA MET A 321 0.06 -3.36 27.90
C MET A 321 0.11 -2.50 29.16
N THR A 322 0.02 -1.19 28.98
CA THR A 322 0.08 -0.19 30.05
C THR A 322 -1.22 0.56 30.24
N ARG A 323 -2.03 0.70 29.17
CA ARG A 323 -3.39 1.26 29.22
C ARG A 323 -4.28 0.40 28.33
N GLU A 324 -5.52 0.19 28.75
CA GLU A 324 -6.48 -0.65 28.06
C GLU A 324 -7.78 0.12 27.87
N GLY A 325 -8.38 0.02 26.68
CA GLY A 325 -9.73 0.51 26.43
C GLY A 325 -9.93 2.03 26.56
N VAL A 326 -8.90 2.84 26.27
CA VAL A 326 -9.03 4.30 26.28
C VAL A 326 -9.79 4.76 25.04
N GLU A 327 -10.79 5.61 25.16
CA GLU A 327 -11.49 6.14 23.98
C GLU A 327 -10.54 6.92 23.06
N PHE A 328 -10.65 6.70 21.75
CA PHE A 328 -9.65 7.13 20.78
C PHE A 328 -9.47 8.65 20.70
N SER A 329 -10.56 9.43 20.71
CA SER A 329 -10.45 10.89 20.69
C SER A 329 -9.83 11.45 21.97
N ALA A 330 -10.13 10.85 23.13
CA ALA A 330 -9.52 11.17 24.40
C ALA A 330 -8.04 10.78 24.45
N PHE A 331 -7.67 9.62 23.87
CA PHE A 331 -6.29 9.19 23.74
C PHE A 331 -5.48 10.20 22.91
N ILE A 332 -5.97 10.56 21.72
CA ILE A 332 -5.31 11.51 20.81
C ILE A 332 -5.19 12.90 21.45
N ALA A 333 -6.23 13.38 22.12
CA ALA A 333 -6.17 14.64 22.87
C ALA A 333 -5.14 14.58 24.03
N GLY A 334 -5.03 13.44 24.71
CA GLY A 334 -4.02 13.18 25.74
C GLY A 334 -2.58 13.18 25.22
N GLU A 335 -2.37 12.79 23.96
CA GLU A 335 -1.08 12.91 23.26
C GLU A 335 -0.78 14.36 22.79
N GLY A 336 -1.67 15.32 23.07
CA GLY A 336 -1.47 16.75 22.79
C GLY A 336 -1.98 17.22 21.42
N TYR A 337 -2.73 16.39 20.70
CA TYR A 337 -3.29 16.76 19.40
C TYR A 337 -4.60 17.52 19.54
N ALA A 338 -4.71 18.65 18.84
CA ALA A 338 -5.97 19.29 18.54
C ALA A 338 -6.71 18.53 17.42
N ILE A 339 -7.90 18.04 17.73
CA ILE A 339 -8.74 17.33 16.75
C ILE A 339 -9.66 18.31 16.02
N ILE A 340 -9.59 18.29 14.68
CA ILE A 340 -10.55 18.93 13.78
C ILE A 340 -11.59 17.86 13.37
N PRO A 341 -12.85 17.94 13.83
CA PRO A 341 -13.86 16.93 13.54
C PRO A 341 -14.33 17.03 12.08
N ILE A 342 -14.42 15.90 11.39
CA ILE A 342 -14.91 15.77 10.02
C ILE A 342 -16.27 15.10 10.03
N SER A 343 -17.27 15.66 9.33
CA SER A 343 -18.60 15.06 9.25
C SER A 343 -18.58 13.74 8.47
N ASN A 344 -19.56 12.87 8.72
CA ASN A 344 -19.73 11.64 7.94
C ASN A 344 -19.88 11.91 6.44
N GLU A 345 -20.63 12.96 6.06
CA GLU A 345 -20.79 13.35 4.65
C GLU A 345 -19.45 13.66 3.97
N HIS A 346 -18.57 14.39 4.65
CA HIS A 346 -17.23 14.68 4.16
C HIS A 346 -16.35 13.42 4.16
N GLN A 347 -16.47 12.56 5.18
CA GLN A 347 -15.71 11.31 5.27
C GLN A 347 -16.02 10.36 4.09
N LEU A 348 -17.29 10.23 3.71
CA LEU A 348 -17.71 9.47 2.53
C LEU A 348 -17.16 10.03 1.21
N GLN A 349 -16.69 11.29 1.22
CA GLN A 349 -15.99 11.93 0.12
C GLN A 349 -14.46 11.97 0.35
N TYR A 350 -13.95 11.02 1.15
CA TYR A 350 -12.53 10.81 1.44
C TYR A 350 -11.83 11.98 2.14
N ALA A 351 -12.57 12.82 2.86
CA ALA A 351 -12.02 14.00 3.53
C ALA A 351 -10.97 13.69 4.62
N CYS A 352 -11.04 12.52 5.24
CA CYS A 352 -10.05 12.07 6.23
C CYS A 352 -8.78 11.50 5.59
N ASN A 353 -8.85 11.04 4.33
CA ASN A 353 -7.75 10.37 3.66
C ASN A 353 -6.88 11.39 2.91
N VAL A 354 -6.02 12.07 3.67
CA VAL A 354 -5.12 13.13 3.19
C VAL A 354 -3.67 12.66 3.26
N LEU A 355 -2.83 13.16 2.35
CA LEU A 355 -1.41 12.85 2.34
C LEU A 355 -0.62 14.01 2.96
N ASN A 356 0.12 13.74 4.04
CA ASN A 356 1.02 14.70 4.66
C ASN A 356 2.41 14.62 4.02
N LEU A 357 2.87 15.69 3.38
CA LEU A 357 4.21 15.80 2.76
C LEU A 357 5.29 16.28 3.75
N GLY A 358 4.89 16.52 5.00
CA GLY A 358 5.70 17.03 6.08
C GLY A 358 5.64 18.55 6.20
N ASP A 359 6.04 19.05 7.38
CA ASP A 359 5.91 20.47 7.75
C ASP A 359 4.51 21.03 7.55
N SER A 360 3.50 20.20 7.85
CA SER A 360 2.09 20.58 7.77
C SER A 360 1.62 20.97 6.37
N ARG A 361 2.26 20.40 5.34
CA ARG A 361 1.82 20.50 3.94
C ARG A 361 0.97 19.29 3.57
N ILE A 362 -0.30 19.53 3.29
CA ILE A 362 -1.30 18.46 3.15
C ILE A 362 -1.83 18.44 1.72
N VAL A 363 -1.88 17.27 1.10
CA VAL A 363 -2.62 17.04 -0.14
C VAL A 363 -3.97 16.43 0.19
N SER A 364 -5.04 17.04 -0.29
CA SER A 364 -6.43 16.60 -0.09
C SER A 364 -7.17 16.52 -1.42
N VAL A 365 -8.22 15.72 -1.46
CA VAL A 365 -9.11 15.60 -2.64
C VAL A 365 -10.47 16.28 -2.41
N HIS A 366 -10.72 16.77 -1.19
CA HIS A 366 -12.02 17.28 -0.78
C HIS A 366 -11.92 18.74 -0.35
N ALA A 367 -12.30 19.65 -1.25
CA ALA A 367 -12.16 21.09 -1.05
C ALA A 367 -12.88 21.67 0.19
N PRO A 368 -14.11 21.22 0.55
CA PRO A 368 -14.77 21.71 1.76
C PRO A 368 -13.99 21.40 3.05
N SER A 369 -13.46 20.18 3.22
CA SER A 369 -12.66 19.85 4.40
C SER A 369 -11.29 20.53 4.37
N ALA A 370 -10.67 20.71 3.20
CA ALA A 370 -9.45 21.51 3.08
C ALA A 370 -9.65 22.96 3.58
N ARG A 371 -10.77 23.60 3.23
CA ARG A 371 -11.12 24.93 3.76
C ARG A 371 -11.37 24.92 5.26
N GLN A 372 -12.00 23.86 5.76
CA GLN A 372 -12.23 23.69 7.20
C GLN A 372 -10.89 23.59 7.95
N ILE A 373 -9.95 22.79 7.45
CA ILE A 373 -8.61 22.62 8.03
C ILE A 373 -7.86 23.96 8.08
N VAL A 374 -7.78 24.67 6.95
CA VAL A 374 -7.02 25.94 6.85
C VAL A 374 -7.64 27.05 7.71
N ARG A 375 -8.96 27.04 7.93
CA ARG A 375 -9.65 28.02 8.77
C ARG A 375 -9.52 27.72 10.26
N ASP A 376 -9.15 26.50 10.65
CA ASP A 376 -9.03 26.13 12.04
C ASP A 376 -7.81 26.83 12.66
N PRO A 377 -7.97 27.63 13.74
CA PRO A 377 -6.87 28.38 14.32
C PRO A 377 -5.75 27.50 14.87
N ARG A 378 -6.02 26.21 15.12
CA ARG A 378 -5.08 25.22 15.69
C ARG A 378 -4.17 24.60 14.63
N PHE A 379 -4.50 24.72 13.35
CA PHE A 379 -3.66 24.27 12.25
C PHE A 379 -2.81 25.43 11.71
N LYS A 380 -1.52 25.17 11.48
CA LYS A 380 -0.55 26.10 10.90
C LYS A 380 0.19 25.38 9.78
N GLY A 381 -0.37 25.45 8.57
CA GLY A 381 0.16 24.76 7.40
C GLY A 381 -0.62 25.13 6.16
N ASP A 382 -0.38 24.39 5.09
CA ASP A 382 -1.07 24.55 3.82
C ASP A 382 -1.77 23.25 3.40
N VAL A 383 -2.86 23.42 2.66
CA VAL A 383 -3.61 22.31 2.09
C VAL A 383 -3.77 22.55 0.59
N GLN A 384 -3.14 21.71 -0.22
CA GLN A 384 -3.35 21.68 -1.66
C GLN A 384 -4.44 20.69 -2.01
N VAL A 385 -5.44 21.16 -2.75
CA VAL A 385 -6.53 20.32 -3.25
C VAL A 385 -6.22 19.91 -4.68
N ILE A 386 -6.37 18.62 -4.98
CA ILE A 386 -6.28 18.09 -6.34
C ILE A 386 -7.57 17.36 -6.71
N ASP A 387 -7.87 17.28 -8.00
CA ASP A 387 -8.92 16.40 -8.49
C ASP A 387 -8.36 14.97 -8.61
N PHE A 388 -9.01 14.05 -7.90
CA PHE A 388 -8.66 12.63 -7.86
C PHE A 388 -9.91 11.75 -8.01
N SER A 389 -11.02 12.35 -8.47
CA SER A 389 -12.37 11.77 -8.47
C SER A 389 -12.49 10.45 -9.24
N SER A 390 -11.69 10.25 -10.29
CA SER A 390 -11.72 8.98 -11.02
C SER A 390 -10.94 7.89 -10.30
N ILE A 391 -9.98 8.22 -9.43
CA ILE A 391 -9.28 7.20 -8.64
C ILE A 391 -10.08 6.88 -7.39
N THR A 392 -10.75 7.87 -6.79
CA THR A 392 -11.60 7.65 -5.62
C THR A 392 -12.78 6.72 -5.88
N SER A 393 -13.19 6.51 -7.13
CA SER A 393 -14.20 5.49 -7.48
C SER A 393 -13.75 4.06 -7.17
N MET A 394 -12.48 3.83 -6.82
CA MET A 394 -11.93 2.53 -6.48
C MET A 394 -11.73 2.34 -4.96
N TYR A 395 -12.47 3.04 -4.08
CA TYR A 395 -12.36 2.92 -2.61
C TYR A 395 -11.02 3.42 -2.00
N GLY A 396 -10.51 4.57 -2.42
CA GLY A 396 -9.29 5.13 -1.82
C GLY A 396 -8.95 6.54 -2.32
N SER A 397 -8.00 7.20 -1.67
CA SER A 397 -7.61 8.59 -2.01
C SER A 397 -6.07 8.72 -1.99
N VAL A 398 -5.54 9.93 -1.95
CA VAL A 398 -4.12 10.25 -2.08
C VAL A 398 -3.22 9.59 -1.02
N HIS A 399 -3.74 9.32 0.20
CA HIS A 399 -2.98 8.59 1.20
C HIS A 399 -2.87 7.10 0.84
N CYS A 400 -3.97 6.50 0.39
CA CYS A 400 -4.00 5.11 -0.11
C CYS A 400 -3.12 4.93 -1.36
N ALA A 401 -3.12 5.92 -2.26
CA ALA A 401 -2.41 5.89 -3.54
C ALA A 401 -0.91 6.23 -3.42
N SER A 402 -0.38 6.36 -2.21
CA SER A 402 1.01 6.68 -1.96
C SER A 402 1.62 5.81 -0.88
N GLN A 403 2.82 5.30 -1.14
CA GLN A 403 3.68 4.75 -0.11
C GLN A 403 4.85 5.71 0.11
N VAL A 404 4.82 6.46 1.21
CA VAL A 404 6.02 7.16 1.66
C VAL A 404 6.98 6.09 2.20
N VAL A 405 8.17 5.97 1.63
CA VAL A 405 9.16 4.96 2.08
C VAL A 405 10.28 5.59 2.90
N LYS A 406 10.44 6.91 2.79
CA LYS A 406 11.42 7.64 3.57
C LYS A 406 10.89 9.04 3.89
N ARG A 407 10.83 9.34 5.18
CA ARG A 407 10.71 10.69 5.70
C ARG A 407 12.05 11.14 6.29
N ILE A 408 12.31 12.44 6.31
CA ILE A 408 13.54 13.00 6.90
C ILE A 408 13.27 13.23 8.40
N PRO A 409 13.94 12.49 9.30
CA PRO A 409 13.72 12.66 10.72
C PRO A 409 14.06 14.08 11.16
N ARG A 410 13.24 14.65 12.04
CA ARG A 410 13.58 15.95 12.65
C ARG A 410 14.75 15.76 13.61
N LYS A 411 15.73 16.67 13.52
CA LYS A 411 16.95 16.64 14.33
C LYS A 411 16.69 16.97 15.79
#